data_AF-A0A8J5D2F0-F1
#
_entry.id   AF-A0A8J5D2F0-F1
#
_cell.length_a   1.000
_cell.length_b   1.000
_cell.length_c   1.000
_cell.angle_alpha   90.00
_cell.angle_beta   90.00
_cell.angle_gamma   90.00
#
_symmetry.space_group_name_H-M   'P 1'
#
loop_
_entity.id
_entity.type
_entity.pdbx_description
1 polymer ?
#
loop_
_entity_poly.entity_id
_entity_poly.type
_entity_poly.pdbx_seq_one_letter_code
_entity_poly.pdbx_strand_id
1 'polypeptide(L)'
;MLNNESQIIPHRLYYKKLSRETYLRPVCAGIKTSWVRSNNKHTYMSRRCHMVPIEWVTRRVATGSFLRRHPGVNEGYTFTPPKMETFFKDDANHDPQWSEEQLLEAKLMVGDRVVGRLEYDIMARTTVAVFKVLERAWATLDCALIDMKIEFGFDAETNEILVSDTIDSDSWRLWPAGDKRLMKDKQVYRNMGTVTEEGLSQIKRNFQWVADKLDAFMPEPQGLVVVLMGSASDASHAEAIKTHCTKLGVSCHLRVTSAHKGTEETLSIIAQYETCGRPVVFVCVAGRSNGLGPVTCANTCAPVINCPPLKPDSMSRDIWSSLSLPSGMGCGTVLYPEAAAQTAATMLGLTDHVIWAKLLAKQLNLWVGLKLSDKDVAAGNQ
;
A
#
# COMPACT_ATOMS: atom_id res chain seq x y z
N MET A 1 -7.06 53.55 -26.11
CA MET A 1 -6.16 53.49 -24.94
C MET A 1 -6.61 52.31 -24.08
N LEU A 2 -5.88 51.20 -24.19
CA LEU A 2 -6.10 49.98 -23.41
C LEU A 2 -5.39 50.15 -22.07
N ASN A 3 -6.13 50.10 -20.95
CA ASN A 3 -5.54 50.02 -19.62
C ASN A 3 -5.52 48.56 -19.16
N ASN A 4 -4.31 48.12 -18.82
CA ASN A 4 -3.96 46.84 -18.24
C ASN A 4 -4.56 46.67 -16.84
N GLU A 5 -5.49 45.74 -16.69
CA GLU A 5 -5.73 45.02 -15.43
C GLU A 5 -5.49 43.53 -15.69
N SER A 6 -4.22 43.15 -15.83
CA SER A 6 -3.81 41.75 -15.83
C SER A 6 -3.87 41.21 -14.39
N GLN A 7 -4.88 40.39 -14.18
CA GLN A 7 -5.09 39.45 -13.07
C GLN A 7 -3.77 38.86 -12.53
N ILE A 8 -3.40 39.24 -11.30
CA ILE A 8 -2.47 38.44 -10.48
C ILE A 8 -3.32 37.42 -9.72
N ILE A 9 -3.57 36.27 -10.35
CA ILE A 9 -4.00 35.08 -9.61
C ILE A 9 -2.80 34.67 -8.73
N PRO A 10 -2.94 34.48 -7.40
CA PRO A 10 -1.83 34.09 -6.56
C PRO A 10 -1.16 32.84 -7.13
N HIS A 11 0.15 32.87 -7.40
CA HIS A 11 0.89 31.77 -8.04
C HIS A 11 0.60 30.40 -7.42
N ARG A 12 0.31 30.30 -6.11
CA ARG A 12 -0.13 29.07 -5.40
C ARG A 12 -1.38 28.41 -6.01
N LEU A 13 -2.36 29.19 -6.49
CA LEU A 13 -3.63 28.69 -7.05
C LEU A 13 -3.51 28.28 -8.52
N TYR A 14 -2.54 28.83 -9.25
CA TYR A 14 -2.34 28.53 -10.67
C TYR A 14 -1.78 27.11 -10.88
N TYR A 15 -0.90 26.64 -9.99
CA TYR A 15 -0.33 25.29 -10.07
C TYR A 15 -1.31 24.18 -9.68
N LYS A 16 -2.12 24.38 -8.63
CA LYS A 16 -3.20 23.44 -8.26
C LYS A 16 -4.24 23.23 -9.37
N LYS A 17 -4.42 24.21 -10.26
CA LYS A 17 -5.34 24.10 -11.42
C LYS A 17 -4.74 23.33 -12.60
N LEU A 18 -3.42 23.21 -12.69
CA LEU A 18 -2.74 22.56 -13.82
C LEU A 18 -2.49 21.06 -13.61
N SER A 19 -2.53 20.60 -12.36
CA SER A 19 -2.11 19.25 -12.01
C SER A 19 -3.32 18.31 -11.89
N ARG A 20 -3.28 17.16 -12.59
CA ARG A 20 -4.31 16.08 -12.56
C ARG A 20 -4.34 15.31 -11.22
N GLU A 21 -3.92 15.95 -10.15
CA GLU A 21 -2.97 15.40 -9.20
C GLU A 21 -3.62 15.30 -7.82
N THR A 22 -4.59 14.40 -7.67
CA THR A 22 -5.01 13.95 -6.35
C THR A 22 -4.63 12.49 -6.21
N TYR A 23 -3.55 12.24 -5.48
CA TYR A 23 -2.86 10.95 -5.42
C TYR A 23 -3.42 10.04 -4.33
N LEU A 24 -4.63 10.31 -3.86
CA LEU A 24 -5.31 9.45 -2.90
C LEU A 24 -5.76 8.13 -3.54
N ARG A 25 -6.02 8.08 -4.86
CA ARG A 25 -6.40 6.84 -5.58
C ARG A 25 -5.32 5.74 -5.47
N PRO A 26 -4.01 6.02 -5.64
CA PRO A 26 -2.93 5.08 -5.30
C PRO A 26 -2.85 4.63 -3.83
N VAL A 27 -3.21 5.50 -2.89
CA VAL A 27 -3.22 5.17 -1.45
C VAL A 27 -4.37 4.22 -1.10
N CYS A 28 -5.40 4.11 -1.97
CA CYS A 28 -6.57 3.23 -1.81
C CYS A 28 -6.28 1.72 -1.93
N ALA A 29 -5.08 1.23 -1.62
CA ALA A 29 -4.79 -0.19 -1.45
C ALA A 29 -5.42 -0.79 -0.17
N GLY A 30 -6.46 -0.16 0.40
CA GLY A 30 -7.08 -0.51 1.67
C GLY A 30 -6.69 0.40 2.85
N ILE A 31 -5.81 1.38 2.64
CA ILE A 31 -5.58 2.47 3.61
C ILE A 31 -6.78 3.41 3.59
N LYS A 32 -7.24 3.84 4.76
CA LYS A 32 -8.40 4.72 4.90
C LYS A 32 -8.05 6.15 4.49
N THR A 33 -8.77 6.68 3.50
CA THR A 33 -8.58 8.02 2.93
C THR A 33 -9.90 8.78 2.87
N SER A 34 -9.86 10.11 2.91
CA SER A 34 -11.06 10.92 2.69
C SER A 34 -11.50 11.01 1.23
N TRP A 35 -10.66 10.60 0.27
CA TRP A 35 -11.05 10.56 -1.15
C TRP A 35 -12.23 9.62 -1.42
N VAL A 36 -13.17 10.09 -2.26
CA VAL A 36 -14.35 9.31 -2.68
C VAL A 36 -14.33 9.02 -4.17
N ARG A 37 -14.27 10.06 -5.01
CA ARG A 37 -14.22 9.95 -6.47
C ARG A 37 -13.77 11.23 -7.13
N SER A 38 -13.22 11.14 -8.34
CA SER A 38 -13.01 12.34 -9.17
C SER A 38 -14.34 12.90 -9.66
N ASN A 39 -14.45 14.23 -9.72
CA ASN A 39 -15.62 14.92 -10.29
C ASN A 39 -15.33 15.43 -11.69
N ASN A 40 -14.17 16.07 -11.88
CA ASN A 40 -13.63 16.45 -13.19
C ASN A 40 -12.10 16.54 -13.13
N LYS A 41 -11.48 17.12 -14.16
CA LYS A 41 -10.01 17.24 -14.27
C LYS A 41 -9.35 18.09 -13.18
N HIS A 42 -10.12 18.88 -12.43
CA HIS A 42 -9.62 19.86 -11.45
C HIS A 42 -10.22 19.71 -10.06
N THR A 43 -11.20 18.81 -9.88
CA THR A 43 -11.93 18.67 -8.62
C THR A 43 -12.25 17.21 -8.34
N TYR A 44 -12.23 16.84 -7.06
CA TYR A 44 -12.62 15.53 -6.57
C TYR A 44 -13.57 15.69 -5.38
N MET A 45 -14.33 14.64 -5.09
CA MET A 45 -15.14 14.54 -3.89
C MET A 45 -14.31 13.92 -2.77
N SER A 46 -14.35 14.58 -1.62
CA SER A 46 -13.75 14.13 -0.37
C SER A 46 -14.82 14.03 0.71
N ARG A 47 -14.65 13.07 1.62
CA ARG A 47 -15.28 13.09 2.93
C ARG A 47 -14.88 14.37 3.65
N ARG A 48 -15.84 14.96 4.36
CA ARG A 48 -15.60 16.13 5.18
C ARG A 48 -14.85 15.70 6.44
N CYS A 49 -13.72 16.33 6.72
CA CYS A 49 -12.91 16.00 7.88
C CYS A 49 -12.65 17.24 8.76
N HIS A 50 -12.56 17.03 10.06
CA HIS A 50 -11.93 17.95 10.99
C HIS A 50 -10.41 17.70 10.94
N MET A 51 -9.66 18.63 10.34
CA MET A 51 -8.23 18.45 10.07
C MET A 51 -7.39 18.56 11.35
N VAL A 52 -6.48 17.62 11.54
CA VAL A 52 -5.48 17.66 12.62
C VAL A 52 -4.36 18.59 12.17
N PRO A 53 -4.00 19.64 12.94
CA PRO A 53 -3.03 20.67 12.52
C PRO A 53 -1.58 20.20 12.66
N ILE A 54 -1.27 19.00 12.15
CA ILE A 54 0.05 18.36 12.20
C ILE A 54 0.42 17.89 10.80
N GLU A 55 1.61 18.28 10.36
CA GLU A 55 2.28 17.76 9.19
C GLU A 55 3.08 16.51 9.55
N TRP A 56 2.74 15.38 8.93
CA TRP A 56 3.40 14.10 9.18
C TRP A 56 4.41 13.83 8.07
N VAL A 57 5.69 13.97 8.38
CA VAL A 57 6.79 13.84 7.42
C VAL A 57 7.46 12.49 7.57
N THR A 58 7.66 11.78 6.46
CA THR A 58 8.44 10.54 6.43
C THR A 58 9.62 10.67 5.48
N ARG A 59 10.79 10.14 5.85
CA ARG A 59 12.03 10.22 5.06
C ARG A 59 12.67 8.84 4.89
N ARG A 60 13.02 8.51 3.65
CA ARG A 60 14.00 7.46 3.34
C ARG A 60 15.42 8.00 3.32
N VAL A 61 15.60 9.21 2.78
CA VAL A 61 16.93 9.81 2.58
C VAL A 61 17.02 11.17 3.29
N ALA A 62 18.14 11.42 3.94
CA ALA A 62 18.43 12.70 4.59
C ALA A 62 18.71 13.78 3.54
N THR A 63 17.85 14.79 3.50
CA THR A 63 17.99 16.01 2.68
C THR A 63 17.20 17.16 3.32
N GLY A 64 17.26 18.35 2.73
CA GLY A 64 16.39 19.47 3.08
C GLY A 64 16.51 19.93 4.54
N SER A 65 15.37 20.14 5.21
CA SER A 65 15.34 20.64 6.59
C SER A 65 15.94 19.68 7.61
N PHE A 66 16.06 18.39 7.29
CA PHE A 66 16.70 17.42 8.16
C PHE A 66 18.18 17.76 8.37
N LEU A 67 18.92 18.02 7.29
CA LEU A 67 20.36 18.32 7.35
C LEU A 67 20.63 19.63 8.10
N ARG A 68 19.75 20.63 7.96
CA ARG A 68 19.87 21.90 8.70
C ARG A 68 19.72 21.72 10.21
N ARG A 69 18.82 20.82 10.64
CA ARG A 69 18.61 20.50 12.06
C ARG A 69 19.66 19.55 12.64
N HIS A 70 20.36 18.80 11.79
CA HIS A 70 21.32 17.77 12.19
C HIS A 70 22.69 18.00 11.51
N PRO A 71 23.43 19.05 11.92
CA PRO A 71 24.76 19.30 11.38
C PRO A 71 25.67 18.08 11.61
N GLY A 72 26.42 17.69 10.58
CA GLY A 72 27.26 16.49 10.59
C GLY A 72 26.64 15.27 9.90
N VAL A 73 25.34 15.28 9.61
CA VAL A 73 24.73 14.26 8.73
C VAL A 73 24.96 14.64 7.28
N ASN A 74 25.47 13.69 6.49
CA ASN A 74 25.66 13.88 5.06
C ASN A 74 24.36 13.70 4.28
N GLU A 75 24.18 14.51 3.22
CA GLU A 75 23.11 14.29 2.25
C GLU A 75 23.23 12.90 1.63
N GLY A 76 22.11 12.18 1.49
CA GLY A 76 22.11 10.81 0.99
C GLY A 76 22.10 9.74 2.10
N TYR A 77 22.26 10.11 3.38
CA TYR A 77 22.11 9.16 4.49
C TYR A 77 20.73 8.48 4.43
N THR A 78 20.70 7.15 4.52
CA THR A 78 19.46 6.36 4.36
C THR A 78 18.92 5.90 5.72
N PHE A 79 17.64 6.17 5.97
CA PHE A 79 16.93 5.72 7.17
C PHE A 79 16.29 4.35 6.95
N THR A 80 16.56 3.40 7.85
CA THR A 80 15.91 2.07 7.88
C THR A 80 15.58 1.70 9.33
N PRO A 81 14.28 1.67 9.73
CA PRO A 81 13.08 2.01 8.96
C PRO A 81 13.01 3.51 8.57
N PRO A 82 12.07 3.93 7.68
CA PRO A 82 11.88 5.33 7.35
C PRO A 82 11.71 6.20 8.59
N LYS A 83 12.36 7.37 8.63
CA LYS A 83 12.26 8.32 9.73
C LYS A 83 10.93 9.07 9.63
N MET A 84 10.13 9.01 10.70
CA MET A 84 8.91 9.81 10.84
C MET A 84 9.18 11.01 11.76
N GLU A 85 8.64 12.17 11.39
CA GLU A 85 8.73 13.43 12.12
C GLU A 85 7.38 14.17 12.05
N THR A 86 7.04 14.92 13.09
CA THR A 86 5.82 15.74 13.17
C THR A 86 6.16 17.23 13.24
N PHE A 87 5.40 18.06 12.53
CA PHE A 87 5.52 19.52 12.56
C PHE A 87 4.15 20.14 12.79
N PHE A 88 4.05 21.07 13.73
CA PHE A 88 2.80 21.77 14.02
C PHE A 88 2.55 22.83 12.96
N LYS A 89 1.33 22.89 12.41
CA LYS A 89 0.97 23.87 11.40
C LYS A 89 0.86 25.26 12.01
N ASP A 90 1.87 26.07 11.76
CA ASP A 90 1.99 27.43 12.24
C ASP A 90 2.89 28.22 11.27
N ASP A 91 2.25 28.77 10.23
CA ASP A 91 2.93 29.55 9.19
C ASP A 91 3.73 30.73 9.78
N ALA A 92 3.27 31.30 10.91
CA ALA A 92 3.94 32.43 11.57
C ALA A 92 5.26 32.02 12.22
N ASN A 93 5.38 30.76 12.66
CA ASN A 93 6.56 30.20 13.30
C ASN A 93 7.29 29.17 12.43
N HIS A 94 7.04 29.18 11.11
CA HIS A 94 7.68 28.30 10.13
C HIS A 94 7.49 26.80 10.41
N ASP A 95 6.29 26.41 10.85
CA ASP A 95 5.89 25.02 11.15
C ASP A 95 6.90 24.30 12.08
N PRO A 96 6.95 24.66 13.38
CA PRO A 96 7.93 24.12 14.29
C PRO A 96 7.78 22.60 14.44
N GLN A 97 8.91 21.90 14.53
CA GLN A 97 8.92 20.47 14.82
C GLN A 97 8.35 20.23 16.22
N TRP A 98 7.41 19.30 16.33
CA TRP A 98 6.90 18.81 17.61
C TRP A 98 7.41 17.39 17.86
N SER A 99 7.81 17.13 19.09
CA SER A 99 7.97 15.78 19.62
C SER A 99 6.61 15.10 19.83
N GLU A 100 6.66 13.79 20.04
CA GLU A 100 5.50 13.00 20.42
C GLU A 100 4.86 13.52 21.72
N GLU A 101 5.69 13.81 22.73
CA GLU A 101 5.27 14.32 24.02
C GLU A 101 4.58 15.67 23.88
N GLN A 102 5.12 16.59 23.08
CA GLN A 102 4.49 17.89 22.82
C GLN A 102 3.11 17.74 22.17
N LEU A 103 2.97 16.83 21.20
CA LEU A 103 1.70 16.59 20.52
C LEU A 103 0.65 16.03 21.49
N LEU A 104 1.03 15.10 22.36
CA LEU A 104 0.12 14.48 23.33
C LEU A 104 -0.27 15.43 24.46
N GLU A 105 0.69 16.21 24.99
CA GLU A 105 0.42 17.19 26.05
C GLU A 105 -0.37 18.40 25.56
N ALA A 106 -0.29 18.73 24.26
CA ALA A 106 -1.10 19.78 23.66
C ALA A 106 -2.61 19.48 23.72
N LYS A 107 -3.01 18.22 23.93
CA LYS A 107 -4.41 17.78 24.03
C LYS A 107 -5.28 18.39 22.93
N LEU A 108 -4.78 18.35 21.70
CA LEU A 108 -5.40 19.02 20.56
C LEU A 108 -6.85 18.58 20.40
N MET A 109 -7.77 19.52 20.55
CA MET A 109 -9.20 19.32 20.28
C MET A 109 -9.45 19.52 18.78
N VAL A 110 -9.84 18.46 18.10
CA VAL A 110 -10.14 18.46 16.67
C VAL A 110 -11.55 17.92 16.48
N GLY A 111 -12.49 18.80 16.13
CA GLY A 111 -13.92 18.49 16.24
C GLY A 111 -14.31 18.33 17.71
N ASP A 112 -14.90 17.19 18.05
CA ASP A 112 -15.32 16.80 19.40
C ASP A 112 -14.31 15.85 20.10
N ARG A 113 -13.12 15.64 19.51
CA ARG A 113 -12.15 14.66 20.00
C ARG A 113 -10.82 15.29 20.40
N VAL A 114 -10.21 14.72 21.44
CA VAL A 114 -8.81 14.96 21.79
C VAL A 114 -7.94 14.01 20.95
N VAL A 115 -6.87 14.53 20.35
CA VAL A 115 -5.80 13.68 19.81
C VAL A 115 -4.98 13.11 20.96
N GLY A 116 -5.30 11.87 21.35
CA GLY A 116 -4.60 11.14 22.40
C GLY A 116 -3.58 10.14 21.87
N ARG A 117 -3.08 9.29 22.78
CA ARG A 117 -2.12 8.21 22.48
C ARG A 117 -2.59 7.29 21.35
N LEU A 118 -3.84 6.85 21.40
CA LEU A 118 -4.41 5.96 20.39
C LEU A 118 -4.38 6.63 19.00
N GLU A 119 -4.91 7.84 18.91
CA GLU A 119 -5.01 8.60 17.67
C GLU A 119 -3.60 8.89 17.08
N TYR A 120 -2.65 9.29 17.93
CA TYR A 120 -1.25 9.48 17.52
C TYR A 120 -0.64 8.19 16.96
N ASP A 121 -0.74 7.07 17.68
CA ASP A 121 -0.12 5.80 17.25
C ASP A 121 -0.67 5.36 15.88
N ILE A 122 -1.99 5.55 15.65
CA ILE A 122 -2.64 5.25 14.37
C ILE A 122 -2.10 6.14 13.26
N MET A 123 -2.05 7.47 13.46
CA MET A 123 -1.55 8.41 12.45
C MET A 123 -0.06 8.16 12.15
N ALA A 124 0.77 7.96 13.18
CA ALA A 124 2.20 7.67 13.05
C ALA A 124 2.44 6.42 12.20
N ARG A 125 1.78 5.30 12.53
CA ARG A 125 1.94 4.04 11.80
C ARG A 125 1.38 4.11 10.39
N THR A 126 0.26 4.81 10.21
CA THR A 126 -0.36 5.02 8.89
C THR A 126 0.54 5.87 7.99
N THR A 127 1.20 6.90 8.54
CA THR A 127 2.15 7.75 7.79
C THR A 127 3.28 6.92 7.18
N VAL A 128 3.89 6.06 7.98
CA VAL A 128 4.97 5.17 7.49
C VAL A 128 4.42 4.17 6.46
N ALA A 129 3.20 3.66 6.64
CA ALA A 129 2.60 2.73 5.68
C ALA A 129 2.33 3.40 4.32
N VAL A 130 1.76 4.61 4.31
CA VAL A 130 1.51 5.40 3.10
C VAL A 130 2.83 5.66 2.36
N PHE A 131 3.87 6.08 3.08
CA PHE A 131 5.19 6.31 2.49
C PHE A 131 5.71 5.06 1.80
N LYS A 132 5.66 3.88 2.44
CA LYS A 132 6.19 2.65 1.85
C LYS A 132 5.37 2.17 0.63
N VAL A 133 4.05 2.39 0.61
CA VAL A 133 3.21 2.11 -0.56
C VAL A 133 3.66 2.95 -1.75
N LEU A 134 3.80 4.26 -1.55
CA LEU A 134 4.19 5.19 -2.62
C LEU A 134 5.65 4.99 -3.03
N GLU A 135 6.54 4.69 -2.08
CA GLU A 135 7.96 4.38 -2.34
C GLU A 135 8.09 3.17 -3.27
N ARG A 136 7.37 2.08 -2.97
CA ARG A 136 7.42 0.87 -3.79
C ARG A 136 6.80 1.08 -5.17
N ALA A 137 5.72 1.86 -5.26
CA ALA A 137 5.08 2.17 -6.54
C ALA A 137 5.95 3.09 -7.41
N TRP A 138 6.63 4.10 -6.85
CA TRP A 138 7.58 4.92 -7.60
C TRP A 138 8.81 4.13 -8.06
N ALA A 139 9.26 3.15 -7.28
CA ALA A 139 10.40 2.31 -7.65
C ALA A 139 10.14 1.48 -8.93
N THR A 140 8.89 1.07 -9.21
CA THR A 140 8.57 0.35 -10.47
C THR A 140 8.67 1.26 -11.71
N LEU A 141 8.74 2.57 -11.51
CA LEU A 141 8.86 3.59 -12.55
C LEU A 141 10.26 4.24 -12.56
N ASP A 142 11.25 3.57 -11.96
CA ASP A 142 12.64 4.03 -11.81
C ASP A 142 12.74 5.41 -11.14
N CYS A 143 11.95 5.61 -10.07
CA CYS A 143 11.94 6.83 -9.29
C CYS A 143 12.14 6.53 -7.80
N ALA A 144 13.03 7.28 -7.16
CA ALA A 144 13.21 7.23 -5.72
C ALA A 144 12.30 8.27 -5.03
N LEU A 145 11.40 7.80 -4.18
CA LEU A 145 10.66 8.65 -3.24
C LEU A 145 11.54 8.92 -2.01
N ILE A 146 11.94 10.18 -1.83
CA ILE A 146 13.01 10.57 -0.90
C ILE A 146 12.42 10.89 0.48
N ASP A 147 11.41 11.74 0.48
CA ASP A 147 10.58 12.07 1.63
C ASP A 147 9.20 12.53 1.16
N MET A 148 8.24 12.51 2.09
CA MET A 148 6.90 13.01 1.85
C MET A 148 6.30 13.62 3.12
N LYS A 149 5.28 14.45 2.93
CA LYS A 149 4.39 14.96 3.94
C LYS A 149 2.94 14.54 3.65
N ILE A 150 2.21 14.10 4.67
CA ILE A 150 0.76 13.94 4.62
C ILE A 150 0.09 14.61 5.82
N GLU A 151 -1.23 14.76 5.73
CA GLU A 151 -2.08 15.27 6.79
C GLU A 151 -3.23 14.29 7.07
N PHE A 152 -3.81 14.38 8.25
CA PHE A 152 -4.94 13.56 8.67
C PHE A 152 -6.11 14.43 9.09
N GLY A 153 -7.30 13.84 9.04
CA GLY A 153 -8.48 14.42 9.65
C GLY A 153 -9.40 13.34 10.20
N PHE A 154 -10.22 13.72 11.18
CA PHE A 154 -11.32 12.89 11.63
C PHE A 154 -12.50 13.10 10.69
N ASP A 155 -13.02 12.02 10.11
CA ASP A 155 -14.26 12.04 9.34
C ASP A 155 -15.40 12.64 10.18
N ALA A 156 -16.11 13.62 9.63
CA ALA A 156 -17.11 14.38 10.38
C ALA A 156 -18.38 13.57 10.73
N GLU A 157 -18.59 12.41 10.11
CA GLU A 157 -19.77 11.55 10.36
C GLU A 157 -19.41 10.34 11.23
N THR A 158 -18.30 9.68 10.92
CA THR A 158 -17.89 8.40 11.51
C THR A 158 -16.81 8.53 12.57
N ASN A 159 -16.16 9.70 12.67
CA ASN A 159 -14.98 9.94 13.51
C ASN A 159 -13.78 9.03 13.21
N GLU A 160 -13.76 8.35 12.05
CA GLU A 160 -12.62 7.56 11.61
C GLU A 160 -11.43 8.48 11.24
N ILE A 161 -10.21 8.08 11.58
CA ILE A 161 -8.99 8.79 11.15
C ILE A 161 -8.74 8.47 9.68
N LEU A 162 -8.75 9.50 8.84
CA LEU A 162 -8.54 9.37 7.40
C LEU A 162 -7.29 10.14 6.98
N VAL A 163 -6.45 9.52 6.14
CA VAL A 163 -5.46 10.28 5.35
C VAL A 163 -6.22 11.29 4.50
N SER A 164 -5.92 12.57 4.69
CA SER A 164 -6.71 13.68 4.18
C SER A 164 -5.83 14.77 3.56
N ASP A 165 -6.46 15.88 3.17
CA ASP A 165 -5.87 16.90 2.29
C ASP A 165 -5.49 16.32 0.91
N THR A 166 -4.38 16.77 0.33
CA THR A 166 -3.92 16.39 -1.00
C THR A 166 -2.48 15.91 -0.87
N ILE A 167 -2.20 14.73 -1.43
CA ILE A 167 -0.84 14.32 -1.74
C ILE A 167 -0.62 14.75 -3.18
N ASP A 168 0.34 15.63 -3.46
CA ASP A 168 0.71 16.03 -4.82
C ASP A 168 2.23 16.26 -4.99
N SER A 169 2.67 16.82 -6.14
CA SER A 169 4.08 17.14 -6.40
C SER A 169 4.70 18.16 -5.43
N ASP A 170 3.89 18.82 -4.58
CA ASP A 170 4.34 19.66 -3.48
C ASP A 170 4.57 18.87 -2.18
N SER A 171 3.92 17.71 -2.05
CA SER A 171 3.91 16.87 -0.86
C SER A 171 5.13 15.96 -0.73
N TRP A 172 5.95 15.80 -1.77
CA TRP A 172 7.11 14.90 -1.75
C TRP A 172 8.38 15.46 -2.38
N ARG A 173 9.47 14.70 -2.24
CA ARG A 173 10.67 14.77 -3.09
C ARG A 173 10.80 13.52 -3.93
N LEU A 174 10.95 13.69 -5.25
CA LEU A 174 10.96 12.59 -6.21
C LEU A 174 12.14 12.71 -7.16
N TRP A 175 13.05 11.72 -7.11
CA TRP A 175 14.30 11.70 -7.89
C TRP A 175 14.28 10.54 -8.89
N PRO A 176 14.13 10.81 -10.20
CA PRO A 176 14.31 9.81 -11.24
C PRO A 176 15.71 9.16 -11.16
N ALA A 177 15.79 7.84 -11.31
CA ALA A 177 17.01 7.03 -11.16
C ALA A 177 17.77 7.26 -9.83
N GLY A 178 17.10 7.80 -8.80
CA GLY A 178 17.75 8.22 -7.56
C GLY A 178 18.66 9.45 -7.68
N ASP A 179 18.66 10.14 -8.82
CA ASP A 179 19.52 11.30 -9.07
C ASP A 179 18.80 12.61 -8.70
N LYS A 180 19.28 13.26 -7.65
CA LYS A 180 18.79 14.56 -7.19
C LYS A 180 18.79 15.63 -8.29
N ARG A 181 19.72 15.57 -9.25
CA ARG A 181 19.79 16.55 -10.37
C ARG A 181 18.58 16.45 -11.29
N LEU A 182 17.90 15.31 -11.30
CA LEU A 182 16.73 15.03 -12.14
C LEU A 182 15.40 15.29 -11.43
N MET A 183 15.42 15.86 -10.21
CA MET A 183 14.24 16.05 -9.36
C MET A 183 13.03 16.64 -10.12
N LYS A 184 11.85 16.08 -9.85
CA LYS A 184 10.59 16.45 -10.54
C LYS A 184 9.56 17.11 -9.63
N ASP A 185 9.89 17.30 -8.36
CA ASP A 185 9.01 17.89 -7.35
C ASP A 185 9.20 19.40 -7.18
N LYS A 186 8.40 20.00 -6.28
CA LYS A 186 8.42 21.44 -5.97
C LYS A 186 9.76 21.96 -5.46
N GLN A 187 10.71 21.12 -5.04
CA GLN A 187 12.04 21.58 -4.65
C GLN A 187 12.75 22.34 -5.78
N VAL A 188 12.45 22.04 -7.05
CA VAL A 188 12.94 22.82 -8.21
C VAL A 188 12.53 24.29 -8.11
N TYR A 189 11.26 24.56 -7.77
CA TYR A 189 10.77 25.92 -7.54
C TYR A 189 11.43 26.57 -6.33
N ARG A 190 11.57 25.82 -5.22
CA ARG A 190 12.19 26.33 -3.97
C ARG A 190 13.68 26.68 -4.14
N ASN A 191 14.37 26.04 -5.08
CA ASN A 191 15.78 26.30 -5.37
C ASN A 191 15.99 27.53 -6.28
N MET A 192 14.93 28.09 -6.87
CA MET A 192 15.05 29.28 -7.73
C MET A 192 15.30 30.52 -6.87
N GLY A 193 16.44 31.18 -7.08
CA GLY A 193 16.71 32.48 -6.47
C GLY A 193 15.82 33.59 -7.02
N THR A 194 15.48 33.54 -8.32
CA THR A 194 14.52 34.44 -8.97
C THR A 194 13.60 33.63 -9.86
N VAL A 195 12.30 33.88 -9.76
CA VAL A 195 11.28 33.18 -10.54
C VAL A 195 11.22 33.77 -11.94
N THR A 196 11.56 32.97 -12.96
CA THR A 196 11.50 33.35 -14.38
C THR A 196 10.39 32.57 -15.09
N GLU A 197 9.88 33.11 -16.21
CA GLU A 197 8.88 32.41 -17.03
C GLU A 197 9.37 31.05 -17.54
N GLU A 198 10.65 30.97 -17.88
CA GLU A 198 11.29 29.71 -18.27
C GLU A 198 11.35 28.71 -17.11
N GLY A 199 11.71 29.17 -15.91
CA GLY A 199 11.70 28.35 -14.69
C GLY A 199 10.30 27.80 -14.39
N LEU A 200 9.27 28.64 -14.50
CA LEU A 200 7.88 28.20 -14.33
C LEU A 200 7.45 27.19 -15.40
N SER A 201 7.88 27.39 -16.65
CA SER A 201 7.65 26.44 -17.73
C SER A 201 8.32 25.09 -17.45
N GLN A 202 9.52 25.08 -16.87
CA GLN A 202 10.20 23.85 -16.45
C GLN A 202 9.45 23.12 -15.33
N ILE A 203 8.94 23.84 -14.33
CA ILE A 203 8.14 23.25 -13.24
C ILE A 203 6.87 22.61 -13.80
N LYS A 204 6.18 23.31 -14.71
CA LYS A 204 4.99 22.77 -15.38
C LYS A 204 5.29 21.49 -16.14
N ARG A 205 6.42 21.42 -16.86
CA ARG A 205 6.87 20.20 -17.54
C ARG A 205 7.17 19.08 -16.55
N ASN A 206 7.80 19.39 -15.42
CA ASN A 206 8.08 18.39 -14.39
C ASN A 206 6.80 17.81 -13.78
N PHE A 207 5.82 18.66 -13.44
CA PHE A 207 4.55 18.20 -12.85
C PHE A 207 3.75 17.39 -13.88
N GLN A 208 3.70 17.84 -15.14
CA GLN A 208 3.08 17.05 -16.21
C GLN A 208 3.73 15.68 -16.37
N TRP A 209 5.07 15.60 -16.30
CA TRP A 209 5.79 14.34 -16.36
C TRP A 209 5.42 13.39 -15.20
N VAL A 210 5.26 13.94 -13.99
CA VAL A 210 4.79 13.16 -12.83
C VAL A 210 3.37 12.67 -13.10
N ALA A 211 2.46 13.56 -13.51
CA ALA A 211 1.08 13.24 -13.82
C ALA A 211 0.93 12.15 -14.90
N ASP A 212 1.73 12.20 -15.97
CA ASP A 212 1.70 11.20 -17.05
C ASP A 212 2.15 9.81 -16.58
N LYS A 213 3.06 9.75 -15.59
CA LYS A 213 3.48 8.48 -14.99
C LYS A 213 2.44 7.86 -14.07
N LEU A 214 1.48 8.66 -13.58
CA LEU A 214 0.50 8.16 -12.62
C LEU A 214 -0.52 7.21 -13.20
N ASP A 215 -0.78 7.28 -14.51
CA ASP A 215 -1.66 6.34 -15.18
C ASP A 215 -1.12 4.90 -15.08
N ALA A 216 0.20 4.73 -14.94
CA ALA A 216 0.87 3.44 -14.75
C ALA A 216 1.12 3.05 -13.28
N PHE A 217 0.68 3.88 -12.32
CA PHE A 217 1.06 3.75 -10.91
C PHE A 217 0.36 2.61 -10.18
N MET A 218 -0.84 2.24 -10.61
CA MET A 218 -1.67 1.17 -10.05
C MET A 218 -2.17 0.29 -11.19
N PRO A 219 -1.30 -0.52 -11.81
CA PRO A 219 -1.71 -1.44 -12.86
C PRO A 219 -2.63 -2.53 -12.28
N GLU A 220 -3.37 -3.20 -13.15
CA GLU A 220 -4.12 -4.41 -12.77
C GLU A 220 -3.14 -5.51 -12.33
N PRO A 221 -3.35 -6.14 -11.15
CA PRO A 221 -2.46 -7.19 -10.67
C PRO A 221 -2.34 -8.36 -11.64
N GLN A 222 -1.11 -8.75 -11.95
CA GLN A 222 -0.87 -9.81 -12.93
C GLN A 222 -0.83 -11.20 -12.29
N GLY A 223 -0.59 -11.30 -10.99
CA GLY A 223 -0.53 -12.58 -10.27
C GLY A 223 -1.83 -13.40 -10.38
N LEU A 224 -1.68 -14.72 -10.52
CA LEU A 224 -2.78 -15.67 -10.65
C LEU A 224 -2.64 -16.79 -9.61
N VAL A 225 -3.72 -17.06 -8.88
CA VAL A 225 -3.85 -18.25 -8.04
C VAL A 225 -4.67 -19.29 -8.79
N VAL A 226 -4.18 -20.52 -8.83
CA VAL A 226 -4.92 -21.66 -9.39
C VAL A 226 -5.16 -22.67 -8.28
N VAL A 227 -6.41 -22.79 -7.87
CA VAL A 227 -6.83 -23.80 -6.89
C VAL A 227 -7.16 -25.09 -7.62
N LEU A 228 -6.36 -26.12 -7.39
CA LEU A 228 -6.60 -27.47 -7.87
C LEU A 228 -7.29 -28.27 -6.76
N MET A 229 -8.53 -28.70 -6.98
CA MET A 229 -9.25 -29.54 -6.03
C MET A 229 -9.39 -30.99 -6.51
N GLY A 230 -9.08 -31.94 -5.63
CA GLY A 230 -9.12 -33.38 -5.92
C GLY A 230 -10.53 -33.94 -6.17
N SER A 231 -11.55 -33.24 -5.69
CA SER A 231 -12.95 -33.61 -5.72
C SER A 231 -13.84 -32.38 -5.76
N ALA A 232 -14.94 -32.43 -6.52
CA ALA A 232 -15.96 -31.37 -6.52
C ALA A 232 -16.64 -31.20 -5.14
N SER A 233 -16.56 -32.20 -4.25
CA SER A 233 -17.05 -32.09 -2.88
C SER A 233 -16.33 -31.02 -2.06
N ASP A 234 -15.11 -30.65 -2.43
CA ASP A 234 -14.28 -29.68 -1.71
C ASP A 234 -14.45 -28.25 -2.24
N ALA A 235 -15.44 -28.03 -3.11
CA ALA A 235 -15.71 -26.74 -3.76
C ALA A 235 -15.95 -25.60 -2.76
N SER A 236 -16.63 -25.84 -1.64
CA SER A 236 -16.86 -24.80 -0.62
C SER A 236 -15.56 -24.30 0.00
N HIS A 237 -14.60 -25.18 0.24
CA HIS A 237 -13.28 -24.84 0.75
C HIS A 237 -12.46 -24.06 -0.30
N ALA A 238 -12.51 -24.50 -1.56
CA ALA A 238 -11.83 -23.83 -2.66
C ALA A 238 -12.42 -22.43 -2.96
N GLU A 239 -13.74 -22.28 -2.90
CA GLU A 239 -14.43 -20.99 -3.05
C GLU A 239 -14.10 -20.01 -1.91
N ALA A 240 -13.88 -20.52 -0.69
CA ALA A 240 -13.36 -19.69 0.40
C ALA A 240 -11.97 -19.13 0.07
N ILE A 241 -11.05 -19.95 -0.47
CA ILE A 241 -9.72 -19.49 -0.91
C ILE A 241 -9.87 -18.40 -1.99
N LYS A 242 -10.72 -18.63 -3.01
CA LYS A 242 -11.00 -17.65 -4.07
C LYS A 242 -11.57 -16.34 -3.53
N THR A 243 -12.47 -16.41 -2.56
CA THR A 243 -13.05 -15.23 -1.90
C THR A 243 -11.96 -14.40 -1.22
N HIS A 244 -11.05 -15.04 -0.49
CA HIS A 244 -9.94 -14.34 0.15
C HIS A 244 -8.91 -13.81 -0.86
N CYS A 245 -8.64 -14.52 -1.96
CA CYS A 245 -7.79 -14.01 -3.06
C CYS A 245 -8.40 -12.74 -3.67
N THR A 246 -9.70 -12.78 -3.96
CA THR A 246 -10.44 -11.64 -4.54
C THR A 246 -10.38 -10.40 -3.62
N LYS A 247 -10.54 -10.58 -2.29
CA LYS A 247 -10.39 -9.49 -1.31
C LYS A 247 -8.99 -8.86 -1.34
N LEU A 248 -7.97 -9.63 -1.66
CA LEU A 248 -6.59 -9.16 -1.83
C LEU A 248 -6.30 -8.65 -3.25
N GLY A 249 -7.30 -8.65 -4.16
CA GLY A 249 -7.13 -8.25 -5.55
C GLY A 249 -6.37 -9.24 -6.42
N VAL A 250 -6.28 -10.50 -6.01
CA VAL A 250 -5.57 -11.55 -6.74
C VAL A 250 -6.58 -12.36 -7.54
N SER A 251 -6.34 -12.51 -8.86
CA SER A 251 -7.14 -13.37 -9.72
C SER A 251 -7.05 -14.82 -9.22
N CYS A 252 -8.18 -15.54 -9.17
CA CYS A 252 -8.18 -16.92 -8.70
C CYS A 252 -9.10 -17.82 -9.54
N HIS A 253 -8.50 -18.87 -10.12
CA HIS A 253 -9.18 -19.87 -10.92
C HIS A 253 -9.35 -21.16 -10.11
N LEU A 254 -10.51 -21.81 -10.24
CA LEU A 254 -10.78 -23.10 -9.63
C LEU A 254 -10.79 -24.17 -10.71
N ARG A 255 -10.11 -25.30 -10.45
CA ARG A 255 -10.11 -26.47 -11.34
C ARG A 255 -10.31 -27.74 -10.52
N VAL A 256 -11.01 -28.72 -11.09
CA VAL A 256 -11.15 -30.05 -10.52
C VAL A 256 -10.21 -30.98 -11.27
N THR A 257 -9.28 -31.63 -10.56
CA THR A 257 -8.38 -32.63 -11.13
C THR A 257 -7.83 -33.53 -10.04
N SER A 258 -7.53 -34.79 -10.35
CA SER A 258 -7.11 -35.77 -9.34
C SER A 258 -5.82 -36.45 -9.76
N ALA A 259 -4.75 -36.24 -8.99
CA ALA A 259 -3.48 -36.91 -9.21
C ALA A 259 -3.55 -38.46 -9.14
N HIS A 260 -4.58 -39.01 -8.48
CA HIS A 260 -4.77 -40.46 -8.38
C HIS A 260 -5.67 -41.04 -9.49
N LYS A 261 -6.68 -40.28 -9.94
CA LYS A 261 -7.72 -40.76 -10.86
C LYS A 261 -7.57 -40.21 -12.29
N GLY A 262 -6.70 -39.22 -12.49
CA GLY A 262 -6.52 -38.51 -13.75
C GLY A 262 -5.20 -37.74 -13.77
N THR A 263 -4.09 -38.46 -13.54
CA THR A 263 -2.74 -37.88 -13.42
C THR A 263 -2.33 -37.09 -14.67
N GLU A 264 -2.56 -37.64 -15.87
CA GLU A 264 -2.22 -36.97 -17.13
C GLU A 264 -2.99 -35.65 -17.31
N GLU A 265 -4.27 -35.63 -16.95
CA GLU A 265 -5.09 -34.41 -16.98
C GLU A 265 -4.59 -33.39 -15.96
N THR A 266 -4.16 -33.82 -14.75
CA THR A 266 -3.52 -32.92 -13.79
C THR A 266 -2.28 -32.24 -14.40
N LEU A 267 -1.41 -33.00 -15.05
CA LEU A 267 -0.20 -32.46 -15.70
C LEU A 267 -0.54 -31.52 -16.87
N SER A 268 -1.53 -31.87 -17.69
CA SER A 268 -2.03 -31.04 -18.78
C SER A 268 -2.55 -29.68 -18.28
N ILE A 269 -3.32 -29.68 -17.19
CA ILE A 269 -3.83 -28.45 -16.57
C ILE A 269 -2.69 -27.59 -16.03
N ILE A 270 -1.69 -28.19 -15.38
CA ILE A 270 -0.50 -27.47 -14.89
C ILE A 270 0.21 -26.77 -16.06
N ALA A 271 0.49 -27.49 -17.15
CA ALA A 271 1.17 -26.97 -18.33
C ALA A 271 0.40 -25.81 -19.01
N GLN A 272 -0.94 -25.84 -19.02
CA GLN A 272 -1.76 -24.72 -19.50
C GLN A 272 -1.52 -23.43 -18.72
N TYR A 273 -1.32 -23.53 -17.40
CA TYR A 273 -1.08 -22.36 -16.56
C TYR A 273 0.38 -21.92 -16.56
N GLU A 274 1.34 -22.82 -16.77
CA GLU A 274 2.74 -22.43 -16.95
C GLU A 274 2.95 -21.60 -18.22
N THR A 275 2.11 -21.82 -19.24
CA THR A 275 2.18 -21.11 -20.53
C THR A 275 1.27 -19.87 -20.60
N CYS A 276 0.57 -19.50 -19.51
CA CYS A 276 -0.39 -18.39 -19.53
C CYS A 276 0.23 -16.98 -19.50
N GLY A 277 1.56 -16.88 -19.39
CA GLY A 277 2.29 -15.61 -19.39
C GLY A 277 2.11 -14.77 -18.12
N ARG A 278 1.58 -15.36 -17.04
CA ARG A 278 1.36 -14.70 -15.74
C ARG A 278 2.15 -15.41 -14.64
N PRO A 279 2.59 -14.70 -13.58
CA PRO A 279 3.09 -15.34 -12.36
C PRO A 279 1.98 -16.16 -11.70
N VAL A 280 2.19 -17.47 -11.55
CA VAL A 280 1.19 -18.41 -11.00
C VAL A 280 1.63 -18.94 -9.64
N VAL A 281 0.67 -19.09 -8.72
CA VAL A 281 0.80 -19.90 -7.50
C VAL A 281 -0.30 -20.96 -7.50
N PHE A 282 0.07 -22.23 -7.32
CA PHE A 282 -0.89 -23.32 -7.21
C PHE A 282 -1.28 -23.55 -5.76
N VAL A 283 -2.57 -23.75 -5.52
CA VAL A 283 -3.11 -24.15 -4.21
C VAL A 283 -3.82 -25.50 -4.37
N CYS A 284 -3.30 -26.54 -3.72
CA CYS A 284 -3.82 -27.89 -3.82
C CYS A 284 -4.75 -28.19 -2.64
N VAL A 285 -6.01 -28.50 -2.96
CA VAL A 285 -7.08 -28.86 -2.02
C VAL A 285 -7.41 -30.33 -2.22
N ALA A 286 -6.88 -31.19 -1.34
CA ALA A 286 -7.16 -32.62 -1.36
C ALA A 286 -7.31 -33.15 0.06
N GLY A 287 -8.45 -33.76 0.36
CA GLY A 287 -8.66 -34.48 1.61
C GLY A 287 -7.99 -35.86 1.62
N ARG A 288 -7.97 -36.52 2.79
CA ARG A 288 -7.35 -37.83 2.99
C ARG A 288 -5.85 -37.81 2.67
N SER A 289 -5.36 -38.78 1.90
CA SER A 289 -3.99 -38.82 1.41
C SER A 289 -3.84 -37.83 0.24
N ASN A 290 -3.24 -36.67 0.51
CA ASN A 290 -3.00 -35.63 -0.48
C ASN A 290 -1.83 -36.01 -1.40
N GLY A 291 -2.13 -36.65 -2.53
CA GLY A 291 -1.17 -36.81 -3.64
C GLY A 291 -1.16 -35.64 -4.63
N LEU A 292 -2.18 -34.78 -4.61
CA LEU A 292 -2.33 -33.69 -5.58
C LEU A 292 -1.24 -32.62 -5.40
N GLY A 293 -0.99 -32.22 -4.16
CA GLY A 293 0.09 -31.29 -3.81
C GLY A 293 1.47 -31.77 -4.23
N PRO A 294 1.91 -32.95 -3.75
CA PRO A 294 3.21 -33.53 -4.12
C PRO A 294 3.40 -33.69 -5.64
N VAL A 295 2.38 -34.22 -6.35
CA VAL A 295 2.47 -34.38 -7.81
C VAL A 295 2.56 -33.02 -8.51
N THR A 296 1.78 -32.03 -8.09
CA THR A 296 1.87 -30.68 -8.66
C THR A 296 3.27 -30.09 -8.41
N CYS A 297 3.76 -30.14 -7.17
CA CYS A 297 5.07 -29.62 -6.78
C CYS A 297 6.24 -30.28 -7.50
N ALA A 298 6.15 -31.57 -7.80
CA ALA A 298 7.21 -32.29 -8.50
C ALA A 298 7.29 -31.94 -10.00
N ASN A 299 6.24 -31.34 -10.57
CA ASN A 299 6.10 -31.15 -12.02
C ASN A 299 5.92 -29.68 -12.42
N THR A 300 6.19 -28.73 -11.53
CA THR A 300 6.18 -27.30 -11.84
C THR A 300 7.28 -26.55 -11.10
N CYS A 301 7.76 -25.46 -11.69
CA CYS A 301 8.64 -24.51 -11.00
C CYS A 301 7.86 -23.39 -10.28
N ALA A 302 6.54 -23.34 -10.45
CA ALA A 302 5.69 -22.40 -9.72
C ALA A 302 5.56 -22.80 -8.23
N PRO A 303 5.37 -21.84 -7.31
CA PRO A 303 5.11 -22.18 -5.92
C PRO A 303 3.82 -23.00 -5.76
N VAL A 304 3.89 -24.04 -4.93
CA VAL A 304 2.75 -24.91 -4.60
C VAL A 304 2.47 -24.86 -3.10
N ILE A 305 1.19 -24.66 -2.77
CA ILE A 305 0.69 -24.60 -1.41
C ILE A 305 -0.36 -25.70 -1.21
N ASN A 306 -0.16 -26.57 -0.24
CA ASN A 306 -1.20 -27.46 0.25
C ASN A 306 -2.15 -26.70 1.18
N CYS A 307 -3.45 -26.79 0.90
CA CYS A 307 -4.53 -26.33 1.77
C CYS A 307 -5.59 -27.44 1.89
N PRO A 308 -5.30 -28.53 2.64
CA PRO A 308 -6.19 -29.68 2.71
C PRO A 308 -7.48 -29.32 3.49
N PRO A 309 -8.67 -29.77 3.04
CA PRO A 309 -9.94 -29.59 3.74
C PRO A 309 -10.06 -30.59 4.90
N LEU A 310 -9.22 -30.41 5.93
CA LEU A 310 -9.12 -31.34 7.06
C LEU A 310 -10.40 -31.35 7.90
N LYS A 311 -10.83 -32.55 8.28
CA LYS A 311 -11.93 -32.76 9.23
C LYS A 311 -11.37 -33.06 10.62
N PRO A 312 -12.04 -32.66 11.72
CA PRO A 312 -11.52 -32.84 13.07
C PRO A 312 -11.17 -34.29 13.43
N ASP A 313 -11.92 -35.25 12.90
CA ASP A 313 -11.78 -36.69 13.15
C ASP A 313 -10.54 -37.33 12.48
N SER A 314 -10.01 -36.71 11.43
CA SER A 314 -9.00 -37.28 10.54
C SER A 314 -7.77 -36.39 10.39
N MET A 315 -7.82 -35.16 10.90
CA MET A 315 -6.76 -34.15 10.85
C MET A 315 -5.39 -34.70 11.26
N SER A 316 -5.30 -35.41 12.39
CA SER A 316 -4.04 -35.91 12.96
C SER A 316 -3.32 -36.92 12.07
N ARG A 317 -4.05 -37.58 11.17
CA ARG A 317 -3.50 -38.56 10.23
C ARG A 317 -3.30 -37.94 8.85
N ASP A 318 -4.32 -37.27 8.33
CA ASP A 318 -4.37 -36.85 6.93
C ASP A 318 -3.39 -35.71 6.63
N ILE A 319 -3.10 -34.84 7.62
CA ILE A 319 -2.15 -33.72 7.47
C ILE A 319 -0.73 -34.16 7.08
N TRP A 320 -0.29 -35.33 7.55
CA TRP A 320 1.07 -35.83 7.30
C TRP A 320 1.34 -36.08 5.82
N SER A 321 0.30 -36.35 5.03
CA SER A 321 0.41 -36.49 3.57
C SER A 321 0.81 -35.18 2.86
N SER A 322 0.60 -34.03 3.50
CA SER A 322 1.01 -32.72 2.99
C SER A 322 2.34 -32.23 3.57
N LEU A 323 2.75 -32.74 4.75
CA LEU A 323 3.95 -32.31 5.47
C LEU A 323 5.18 -33.18 5.19
N SER A 324 5.01 -34.51 5.17
CA SER A 324 6.12 -35.46 5.04
C SER A 324 6.31 -35.87 3.59
N LEU A 325 7.15 -35.11 2.89
CA LEU A 325 7.39 -35.25 1.45
C LEU A 325 8.73 -35.92 1.17
N PRO A 326 8.85 -36.71 0.08
CA PRO A 326 10.14 -37.08 -0.50
C PRO A 326 11.08 -35.88 -0.71
N SER A 327 12.39 -36.14 -0.68
CA SER A 327 13.43 -35.13 -0.92
C SER A 327 13.28 -34.46 -2.29
N GLY A 328 13.57 -33.16 -2.36
CA GLY A 328 13.52 -32.38 -3.60
C GLY A 328 12.16 -31.71 -3.87
N MET A 329 11.18 -31.84 -2.98
CA MET A 329 9.89 -31.16 -3.09
C MET A 329 9.77 -29.99 -2.11
N GLY A 330 9.39 -28.82 -2.63
CA GLY A 330 9.30 -27.55 -1.89
C GLY A 330 7.86 -27.09 -1.59
N CYS A 331 6.90 -28.01 -1.47
CA CYS A 331 5.50 -27.66 -1.26
C CYS A 331 5.27 -27.15 0.18
N GLY A 332 4.82 -25.90 0.32
CA GLY A 332 4.38 -25.37 1.61
C GLY A 332 3.02 -25.93 2.02
N THR A 333 2.72 -25.99 3.32
CA THR A 333 1.39 -26.40 3.82
C THR A 333 0.81 -25.35 4.75
N VAL A 334 -0.44 -24.97 4.51
CA VAL A 334 -1.24 -24.10 5.37
C VAL A 334 -2.62 -24.71 5.57
N LEU A 335 -3.25 -24.45 6.73
CA LEU A 335 -4.48 -25.16 7.11
C LEU A 335 -5.77 -24.43 6.78
N TYR A 336 -5.72 -23.10 6.70
CA TYR A 336 -6.92 -22.27 6.58
C TYR A 336 -7.01 -21.65 5.17
N PRO A 337 -8.21 -21.60 4.57
CA PRO A 337 -8.43 -20.97 3.27
C PRO A 337 -7.89 -19.54 3.16
N GLU A 338 -8.10 -18.74 4.21
CA GLU A 338 -7.57 -17.37 4.28
C GLU A 338 -6.04 -17.35 4.27
N ALA A 339 -5.41 -18.26 5.03
CA ALA A 339 -3.95 -18.36 5.10
C ALA A 339 -3.36 -18.79 3.75
N ALA A 340 -4.03 -19.67 3.00
CA ALA A 340 -3.62 -20.04 1.65
C ALA A 340 -3.65 -18.86 0.69
N ALA A 341 -4.75 -18.10 0.69
CA ALA A 341 -4.86 -16.89 -0.13
C ALA A 341 -3.81 -15.84 0.26
N GLN A 342 -3.56 -15.63 1.56
CA GLN A 342 -2.58 -14.66 2.04
C GLN A 342 -1.14 -15.10 1.75
N THR A 343 -0.84 -16.39 1.84
CA THR A 343 0.48 -16.95 1.49
C THR A 343 0.75 -16.78 0.00
N ALA A 344 -0.23 -17.13 -0.85
CA ALA A 344 -0.13 -16.94 -2.29
C ALA A 344 0.02 -15.46 -2.66
N ALA A 345 -0.77 -14.57 -2.04
CA ALA A 345 -0.64 -13.13 -2.25
C ALA A 345 0.74 -12.60 -1.80
N THR A 346 1.32 -13.12 -0.73
CA THR A 346 2.66 -12.70 -0.25
C THR A 346 3.74 -13.10 -1.26
N MET A 347 3.65 -14.30 -1.85
CA MET A 347 4.56 -14.73 -2.92
C MET A 347 4.44 -13.81 -4.15
N LEU A 348 3.21 -13.55 -4.62
CA LEU A 348 2.96 -12.69 -5.78
C LEU A 348 3.33 -11.23 -5.52
N GLY A 349 3.15 -10.75 -4.28
CA GLY A 349 3.49 -9.40 -3.86
C GLY A 349 5.01 -9.10 -3.87
N LEU A 350 5.87 -10.10 -4.06
CA LEU A 350 7.30 -9.85 -4.29
C LEU A 350 7.53 -9.08 -5.59
N THR A 351 6.79 -9.40 -6.65
CA THR A 351 6.90 -8.79 -7.97
C THR A 351 5.77 -7.82 -8.30
N ASP A 352 4.68 -7.83 -7.54
CA ASP A 352 3.50 -6.98 -7.75
C ASP A 352 3.30 -6.00 -6.58
N HIS A 353 3.56 -4.71 -6.81
CA HIS A 353 3.49 -3.70 -5.76
C HIS A 353 2.05 -3.39 -5.32
N VAL A 354 1.04 -3.68 -6.15
CA VAL A 354 -0.37 -3.45 -5.81
C VAL A 354 -0.85 -4.53 -4.82
N ILE A 355 -0.52 -5.80 -5.08
CA ILE A 355 -0.78 -6.90 -4.13
C ILE A 355 -0.03 -6.63 -2.81
N TRP A 356 1.24 -6.22 -2.91
CA TRP A 356 2.05 -5.89 -1.74
C TRP A 356 1.43 -4.76 -0.90
N ALA A 357 0.95 -3.69 -1.55
CA ALA A 357 0.31 -2.58 -0.86
C ALA A 357 -0.96 -3.01 -0.13
N LYS A 358 -1.77 -3.91 -0.73
CA LYS A 358 -2.97 -4.48 -0.09
C LYS A 358 -2.63 -5.33 1.13
N LEU A 359 -1.54 -6.09 1.09
CA LEU A 359 -1.05 -6.85 2.24
C LEU A 359 -0.61 -5.91 3.38
N LEU A 360 0.15 -4.86 3.06
CA LEU A 360 0.58 -3.86 4.05
C LEU A 360 -0.62 -3.15 4.69
N ALA A 361 -1.60 -2.74 3.88
CA ALA A 361 -2.82 -2.12 4.37
C ALA A 361 -3.65 -3.06 5.25
N LYS A 362 -3.76 -4.34 4.90
CA LYS A 362 -4.40 -5.36 5.74
C LYS A 362 -3.70 -5.47 7.10
N GLN A 363 -2.37 -5.53 7.12
CA GLN A 363 -1.60 -5.57 8.38
C GLN A 363 -1.82 -4.32 9.25
N LEU A 364 -1.85 -3.14 8.62
CA LEU A 364 -2.17 -1.89 9.32
C LEU A 364 -3.57 -1.94 9.93
N ASN A 365 -4.58 -2.29 9.14
CA ASN A 365 -5.97 -2.33 9.57
C ASN A 365 -6.23 -3.36 10.68
N LEU A 366 -5.56 -4.52 10.64
CA LEU A 366 -5.61 -5.50 11.74
C LEU A 366 -5.05 -4.92 13.04
N TRP A 367 -3.91 -4.23 12.97
CA TRP A 367 -3.33 -3.59 14.14
C TRP A 367 -4.19 -2.43 14.66
N VAL A 368 -4.80 -1.62 13.78
CA VAL A 368 -5.75 -0.58 14.18
C VAL A 368 -6.96 -1.20 14.87
N GLY A 369 -7.51 -2.29 14.33
CA GLY A 369 -8.60 -3.04 14.94
C GLY A 369 -8.27 -3.50 16.36
N LEU A 370 -7.07 -4.06 16.58
CA LEU A 370 -6.61 -4.44 17.91
C LEU A 370 -6.55 -3.26 18.89
N LYS A 371 -6.01 -2.12 18.45
CA LYS A 371 -5.92 -0.91 19.28
C LYS A 371 -7.30 -0.33 19.65
N LEU A 372 -8.27 -0.40 18.74
CA LEU A 372 -9.65 0.01 19.00
C LEU A 372 -10.34 -0.96 19.97
N SER A 373 -10.21 -2.26 19.73
CA SER A 373 -10.79 -3.28 20.63
C SER A 373 -10.21 -3.19 22.04
N ASP A 374 -8.91 -2.95 22.19
CA ASP A 374 -8.27 -2.75 23.50
C ASP A 374 -8.86 -1.53 24.22
N LYS A 375 -9.04 -0.40 23.52
CA LYS A 375 -9.70 0.79 24.09
C LYS A 375 -11.12 0.47 24.57
N ASP A 376 -11.90 -0.24 23.77
CA ASP A 376 -13.29 -0.58 24.10
C ASP A 376 -13.37 -1.51 25.32
N VAL A 377 -12.48 -2.51 25.41
CA VAL A 377 -12.38 -3.41 26.56
C VAL A 377 -11.89 -2.68 27.81
N ALA A 378 -10.89 -1.82 27.68
CA ALA A 378 -10.34 -1.05 28.79
C ALA A 378 -11.34 -0.04 29.37
N ALA A 379 -12.23 0.52 28.54
CA ALA A 379 -13.30 1.41 28.98
C ALA A 379 -14.29 0.70 29.92
N GLY A 380 -14.48 -0.62 29.79
CA GLY A 380 -15.32 -1.41 30.69
C GLY A 380 -14.69 -1.73 32.06
N ASN A 381 -13.42 -1.37 32.28
CA ASN A 381 -12.76 -1.51 33.58
C ASN A 381 -12.95 -0.29 34.49
N GLN A 382 -13.51 0.80 33.95
CA GLN A 382 -13.89 2.02 34.69
C GLN A 382 -15.38 1.97 35.01
#